data_AF-A0A2T3WAX7-F1
#
_entry.id   AF-A0A2T3WAX7-F1
#
_cell.length_a   1.000
_cell.length_b   1.000
_cell.length_c   1.000
_cell.angle_alpha   90.00
_cell.angle_beta   90.00
_cell.angle_gamma   90.00
#
_symmetry.space_group_name_H-M   'P 1'
#
loop_
_entity.id
_entity.type
_entity.pdbx_description
1 polymer ?
#
loop_
_entity_poly.entity_id
_entity_poly.type
_entity_poly.pdbx_seq_one_letter_code
_entity_poly.pdbx_strand_id
1 'polypeptide(L)'
;MSARAVILTPDAWTAFLGRLYERDDRLDVRQEGQTYAADELVDAWVLSGHAEALRSAEVDGDLWGTLQDLEESAGSEEEAWARIVAFYLDRGCVLVQVRGLDEPEDWILSETLARRLGLPVD
;
A
#
# COMPACT_ATOMS: atom_id res chain seq x y z
N MET A 1 -1.95 20.31 7.23
CA MET A 1 -2.68 19.08 6.86
C MET A 1 -2.02 17.95 7.61
N SER A 2 -2.78 17.16 8.38
CA SER A 2 -2.22 16.02 9.11
C SER A 2 -1.72 14.97 8.12
N ALA A 3 -0.52 14.44 8.35
CA ALA A 3 0.04 13.35 7.54
C ALA A 3 -0.86 12.11 7.67
N ARG A 4 -1.44 11.64 6.55
CA ARG A 4 -2.27 10.44 6.48
C ARG A 4 -1.40 9.19 6.36
N ALA A 5 -0.61 8.94 7.40
CA ALA A 5 0.23 7.75 7.50
C ALA A 5 -0.35 6.75 8.51
N VAL A 6 -0.54 5.51 8.09
CA VAL A 6 -0.90 4.37 8.93
C VAL A 6 0.37 3.58 9.20
N ILE A 7 0.69 3.37 10.48
CA ILE A 7 1.89 2.61 10.87
C ILE A 7 1.45 1.23 11.38
N LEU A 8 1.98 0.19 10.76
CA LEU A 8 1.73 -1.21 11.12
C LEU A 8 3.01 -1.87 11.60
N THR A 9 2.87 -2.87 12.47
CA THR A 9 3.92 -3.85 12.75
C THR A 9 3.88 -4.97 11.70
N PRO A 10 4.90 -5.83 11.60
CA PRO A 10 4.87 -6.97 10.66
C PRO A 10 3.67 -7.89 10.93
N ASP A 11 3.38 -8.20 12.19
CA ASP A 11 2.21 -9.02 12.56
C ASP A 11 0.88 -8.35 12.16
N ALA A 12 0.77 -7.02 12.33
CA ALA A 12 -0.41 -6.28 11.93
C ALA A 12 -0.56 -6.22 10.40
N TRP A 13 0.55 -6.18 9.67
CA TRP A 13 0.57 -6.27 8.21
C TRP A 13 0.09 -7.65 7.72
N THR A 14 0.64 -8.73 8.27
CA THR A 14 0.19 -10.09 7.95
C THR A 14 -1.28 -10.29 8.29
N ALA A 15 -1.73 -9.82 9.46
CA ALA A 15 -3.14 -9.88 9.84
C ALA A 15 -4.02 -9.02 8.92
N PHE A 16 -3.53 -7.87 8.46
CA PHE A 16 -4.20 -7.01 7.49
C PHE A 16 -4.36 -7.70 6.15
N LEU A 17 -3.31 -8.32 5.58
CA LEU A 17 -3.43 -9.07 4.33
C LEU A 17 -4.36 -10.28 4.48
N GLY A 18 -4.24 -11.02 5.58
CA GLY A 18 -5.02 -12.25 5.83
C GLY A 18 -6.54 -12.04 5.96
N ARG A 19 -7.00 -10.81 6.21
CA ARG A 19 -8.43 -10.45 6.22
C ARG A 19 -8.97 -9.98 4.87
N LEU A 20 -8.14 -9.88 3.84
CA LEU A 20 -8.55 -9.42 2.51
C LEU A 20 -8.89 -10.59 1.59
N TYR A 21 -9.64 -10.28 0.54
CA TYR A 21 -9.79 -11.13 -0.62
C TYR A 21 -9.83 -10.28 -1.89
N GLU A 22 -9.45 -10.87 -3.01
CA GLU A 22 -9.60 -10.28 -4.34
C GLU A 22 -10.56 -11.16 -5.15
N ARG A 23 -11.50 -10.53 -5.85
CA ARG A 23 -12.42 -11.20 -6.78
C ARG A 23 -12.84 -10.20 -7.85
N ASP A 24 -12.73 -10.57 -9.13
CA ASP A 24 -13.15 -9.75 -10.27
C ASP A 24 -12.48 -8.35 -10.28
N ASP A 25 -11.16 -8.30 -10.09
CA ASP A 25 -10.32 -7.10 -9.96
C ASP A 25 -10.72 -6.19 -8.78
N ARG A 26 -11.42 -6.75 -7.79
CA ARG A 26 -11.88 -6.02 -6.61
C ARG A 26 -11.29 -6.58 -5.34
N LEU A 27 -10.41 -5.77 -4.74
CA LEU A 27 -9.92 -5.96 -3.38
C LEU A 27 -10.95 -5.49 -2.33
N ASP A 28 -11.29 -6.37 -1.38
CA ASP A 28 -12.24 -6.10 -0.30
C ASP A 28 -11.93 -6.91 0.98
N VAL A 29 -12.70 -6.68 2.04
CA VAL A 29 -12.52 -7.34 3.35
C VAL A 29 -13.41 -8.56 3.47
N ARG A 30 -12.82 -9.68 3.93
CA ARG A 30 -13.55 -10.91 4.22
C ARG A 30 -14.64 -10.68 5.27
N GLN A 31 -15.82 -11.26 5.01
CA GLN A 31 -17.00 -11.16 5.85
C GLN A 31 -17.25 -12.49 6.56
N GLU A 32 -17.73 -12.41 7.80
CA GLU A 32 -18.11 -13.59 8.57
C GLU A 32 -19.25 -14.35 7.86
N GLY A 33 -19.14 -15.69 7.82
CA GLY A 33 -20.14 -16.56 7.19
C GLY A 33 -20.05 -16.65 5.67
N GLN A 34 -19.12 -15.95 5.01
CA GLN A 34 -18.83 -16.12 3.58
C GLN A 34 -17.72 -17.14 3.34
N THR A 35 -17.76 -17.76 2.16
CA THR A 35 -16.71 -18.67 1.68
C THR A 35 -15.86 -17.96 0.65
N TYR A 36 -14.54 -18.14 0.75
CA TYR A 36 -13.55 -17.60 -0.17
C TYR A 36 -12.73 -18.73 -0.77
N ALA A 37 -12.51 -18.69 -2.07
CA ALA A 37 -11.67 -19.65 -2.76
C ALA A 37 -10.18 -19.36 -2.48
N ALA A 38 -9.31 -20.34 -2.75
CA ALA A 38 -7.89 -20.23 -2.43
C ALA A 38 -7.17 -19.22 -3.35
N ASP A 39 -7.65 -19.05 -4.57
CA ASP A 39 -7.20 -18.05 -5.54
C ASP A 39 -7.66 -16.63 -5.20
N GLU A 40 -8.55 -16.46 -4.22
CA GLU A 40 -8.98 -15.16 -3.70
C GLU A 40 -8.14 -14.73 -2.47
N LEU A 41 -7.06 -15.44 -2.16
CA LEU A 41 -6.11 -15.04 -1.11
C LEU A 41 -5.30 -13.82 -1.59
N VAL A 42 -5.10 -12.87 -0.68
CA VAL A 42 -4.35 -11.65 -0.96
C VAL A 42 -3.01 -11.74 -0.23
N ASP A 43 -1.95 -11.63 -1.00
CA ASP A 43 -0.59 -11.39 -0.53
C ASP A 43 -0.11 -9.99 -0.98
N ALA A 44 1.16 -9.68 -0.74
CA ALA A 44 1.76 -8.41 -1.16
C ALA A 44 1.73 -8.22 -2.70
N TRP A 45 1.86 -9.30 -3.46
CA TRP A 45 1.80 -9.26 -4.92
C TRP A 45 0.40 -8.91 -5.43
N VAL A 46 -0.65 -9.50 -4.86
CA VAL A 46 -2.04 -9.13 -5.20
C VAL A 46 -2.35 -7.70 -4.79
N LEU A 47 -1.90 -7.27 -3.60
CA LEU A 47 -2.11 -5.89 -3.15
C LEU A 47 -1.42 -4.87 -4.05
N SER A 48 -0.25 -5.18 -4.62
CA SER A 48 0.50 -4.26 -5.48
C SER A 48 -0.27 -3.82 -6.72
N GLY A 49 -1.13 -4.69 -7.26
CA GLY A 49 -2.03 -4.35 -8.37
C GLY A 49 -3.07 -3.26 -8.03
N HIS A 50 -3.25 -2.94 -6.74
CA HIS A 50 -4.17 -1.93 -6.24
C HIS A 50 -3.47 -0.73 -5.58
N ALA A 51 -2.15 -0.76 -5.45
CA ALA A 51 -1.37 0.33 -4.88
C ALA A 51 -1.10 1.41 -5.95
N GLU A 52 -1.09 2.67 -5.52
CA GLU A 52 -0.72 3.81 -6.38
C GLU A 52 0.80 3.86 -6.61
N ALA A 53 1.56 3.51 -5.57
CA ALA A 53 3.00 3.30 -5.60
C ALA A 53 3.40 2.52 -4.34
N LEU A 54 4.56 1.86 -4.38
CA LEU A 54 5.07 1.08 -3.26
C LEU A 54 6.60 1.13 -3.19
N ARG A 55 7.12 0.80 -2.03
CA ARG A 55 8.52 0.47 -1.79
C ARG A 55 8.56 -0.74 -0.87
N SER A 56 8.80 -1.92 -1.43
CA SER A 56 8.77 -3.21 -0.74
C SER A 56 10.03 -4.01 -1.04
N ALA A 57 10.43 -4.86 -0.10
CA ALA A 57 11.48 -5.85 -0.29
C ALA A 57 11.01 -7.04 -1.15
N GLU A 58 9.72 -7.38 -1.05
CA GLU A 58 9.14 -8.57 -1.69
C GLU A 58 8.60 -8.27 -3.09
N VAL A 59 8.12 -7.04 -3.30
CA VAL A 59 7.55 -6.59 -4.57
C VAL A 59 8.41 -5.48 -5.15
N ASP A 60 8.97 -5.72 -6.33
CA ASP A 60 9.73 -4.72 -7.08
C ASP A 60 8.79 -3.60 -7.56
N GLY A 61 8.89 -2.44 -6.91
CA GLY A 61 8.21 -1.23 -7.34
C GLY A 61 9.09 -0.46 -8.33
N ASP A 62 8.54 -0.03 -9.46
CA ASP A 62 9.25 0.83 -10.41
C ASP A 62 9.39 2.26 -9.86
N LEU A 63 10.27 2.43 -8.86
CA LEU A 63 10.47 3.69 -8.13
C LEU A 63 10.86 4.82 -9.09
N TRP A 64 11.81 4.56 -9.98
CA TRP A 64 12.35 5.55 -10.89
C TRP A 64 11.40 5.85 -12.05
N GLY A 65 10.72 4.82 -12.60
CA GLY A 65 9.66 5.03 -13.58
C GLY A 65 8.48 5.80 -12.99
N THR A 66 8.08 5.49 -11.77
CA THR A 66 7.04 6.27 -11.06
C THR A 66 7.48 7.72 -10.90
N LEU A 67 8.69 7.99 -10.41
CA LEU A 67 9.20 9.35 -10.26
C LEU A 67 9.21 10.12 -11.60
N GLN A 68 9.58 9.43 -12.69
CA GLN A 68 9.56 9.99 -14.03
C GLN A 68 8.14 10.35 -14.49
N ASP A 69 7.16 9.48 -14.25
CA ASP A 69 5.75 9.73 -14.57
C ASP A 69 5.17 10.92 -13.79
N LEU A 70 5.73 11.21 -12.61
CA LEU A 70 5.40 12.39 -11.82
C LEU A 70 6.08 13.68 -12.32
N GLU A 71 6.92 13.60 -13.36
CA GLU A 71 7.77 14.70 -13.85
C GLU A 71 8.71 15.28 -12.77
N GLU A 72 9.10 14.46 -11.79
CA GLU A 72 9.96 14.81 -10.67
C GLU A 72 11.40 14.31 -10.89
N SER A 73 12.34 14.80 -10.07
CA SER A 73 13.74 14.34 -10.09
C SER A 73 14.31 14.25 -8.68
N ALA A 74 15.23 13.31 -8.46
CA ALA A 74 15.84 13.05 -7.17
C ALA A 74 17.29 12.58 -7.33
N GLY A 75 18.13 12.89 -6.34
CA GLY A 75 19.53 12.46 -6.29
C GLY A 75 19.75 11.11 -5.61
N SER A 76 18.74 10.57 -4.92
CA SER A 76 18.78 9.25 -4.26
C SER A 76 17.42 8.59 -4.23
N GLU A 77 17.38 7.29 -3.89
CA GLU A 77 16.13 6.54 -3.74
C GLU A 77 15.28 7.06 -2.57
N GLU A 78 15.89 7.50 -1.48
CA GLU A 78 15.17 8.11 -0.36
C GLU A 78 14.52 9.44 -0.75
N GLU A 79 15.22 10.27 -1.52
CA GLU A 79 14.65 11.52 -2.05
C GLU A 79 13.53 11.22 -3.06
N ALA A 80 13.73 10.24 -3.96
CA ALA A 80 12.72 9.81 -4.91
C ALA A 80 11.45 9.35 -4.19
N TRP A 81 11.58 8.47 -3.20
CA TRP A 81 10.46 7.97 -2.42
C TRP A 81 9.75 9.09 -1.65
N ALA A 82 10.50 10.01 -1.02
CA ALA A 82 9.91 11.14 -0.32
C ALA A 82 9.08 12.04 -1.25
N ARG A 83 9.51 12.25 -2.50
CA ARG A 83 8.77 13.02 -3.50
C ARG A 83 7.50 12.31 -3.95
N ILE A 84 7.58 11.01 -4.22
CA ILE A 84 6.42 10.17 -4.57
C ILE A 84 5.39 10.20 -3.44
N VAL A 85 5.82 9.98 -2.20
CA VAL A 85 4.96 10.05 -1.02
C VAL A 85 4.28 11.42 -0.92
N ALA A 86 5.04 12.51 -1.02
CA ALA A 86 4.47 13.86 -0.95
C ALA A 86 3.42 14.10 -2.05
N PHE A 87 3.73 13.71 -3.29
CA PHE A 87 2.83 13.85 -4.43
C PHE A 87 1.46 13.18 -4.19
N TYR A 88 1.46 11.94 -3.71
CA TYR A 88 0.23 11.19 -3.50
C TYR A 88 -0.53 11.61 -2.24
N LEU A 89 0.17 11.94 -1.16
CA LEU A 89 -0.46 12.45 0.07
C LEU A 89 -1.16 13.79 -0.17
N ASP A 90 -0.59 14.68 -0.98
CA ASP A 90 -1.23 15.94 -1.38
C ASP A 90 -2.52 15.74 -2.18
N ARG A 91 -2.67 14.56 -2.80
CA ARG A 91 -3.88 14.13 -3.54
C ARG A 91 -4.84 13.32 -2.68
N GLY A 92 -4.59 13.24 -1.38
CA GLY A 92 -5.46 12.60 -0.40
C GLY A 92 -5.20 11.11 -0.19
N CYS A 93 -4.19 10.53 -0.85
CA CYS A 93 -3.82 9.12 -0.64
C CYS A 93 -3.32 8.89 0.79
N VAL A 94 -3.16 7.62 1.12
CA VAL A 94 -2.77 7.13 2.44
C VAL A 94 -1.48 6.35 2.30
N LEU A 95 -0.49 6.69 3.11
CA LEU A 95 0.75 5.94 3.23
C LEU A 95 0.59 4.89 4.33
N VAL A 96 0.72 3.61 4.00
CA VAL A 96 0.85 2.51 4.97
C VAL A 96 2.33 2.19 5.10
N GLN A 97 2.87 2.24 6.31
CA GLN A 97 4.27 1.86 6.59
C GLN A 97 4.30 0.68 7.53
N VAL A 98 4.97 -0.40 7.14
CA VAL A 98 5.25 -1.53 8.02
C VAL A 98 6.63 -1.33 8.64
N ARG A 99 6.66 -1.11 9.96
CA ARG A 99 7.90 -0.84 10.70
C ARG A 99 8.33 -2.05 11.51
N GLY A 100 9.64 -2.23 11.64
CA GLY A 100 10.24 -3.37 12.35
C GLY A 100 10.75 -4.47 11.42
N LEU A 101 10.85 -4.19 10.12
CA LEU A 101 11.54 -5.00 9.12
C LEU A 101 12.94 -4.43 8.86
N ASP A 102 13.83 -5.26 8.32
CA ASP A 102 15.18 -4.86 7.93
C ASP A 102 15.19 -3.99 6.66
N GLU A 103 14.22 -4.25 5.77
CA GLU A 103 14.01 -3.52 4.53
C GLU A 103 12.70 -2.71 4.57
N PRO A 104 12.57 -1.64 3.77
CA PRO A 104 11.35 -0.85 3.72
C PRO A 104 10.16 -1.64 3.19
N GLU A 105 8.99 -1.33 3.72
CA GLU A 105 7.72 -1.92 3.34
C GLU A 105 6.64 -0.84 3.48
N ASP A 106 6.58 0.00 2.45
CA ASP A 106 5.71 1.17 2.37
C ASP A 106 4.77 1.06 1.17
N TRP A 107 3.49 1.39 1.38
CA TRP A 107 2.43 1.24 0.39
C TRP A 107 1.59 2.51 0.32
N ILE A 108 1.37 3.04 -0.88
CA ILE A 108 0.47 4.17 -1.09
C ILE A 108 -0.84 3.65 -1.66
N LEU A 109 -1.94 3.89 -0.94
CA LEU A 109 -3.28 3.51 -1.34
C LEU A 109 -4.15 4.75 -1.52
N SER A 110 -5.09 4.73 -2.47
CA SER A 110 -6.13 5.76 -2.53
C SER A 110 -6.94 5.79 -1.22
N GLU A 111 -7.44 6.97 -0.83
CA GLU A 111 -8.25 7.11 0.40
C GLU A 111 -9.46 6.18 0.41
N THR A 112 -10.14 6.08 -0.73
CA THR A 112 -11.33 5.24 -0.90
C THR A 112 -11.00 3.78 -0.67
N LEU A 113 -9.88 3.30 -1.21
CA LEU A 113 -9.43 1.93 -0.99
C LEU A 113 -9.06 1.72 0.48
N ALA A 114 -8.23 2.59 1.06
CA ALA A 114 -7.81 2.46 2.45
C ALA A 114 -9.00 2.41 3.43
N ARG A 115 -10.02 3.26 3.22
CA ARG A 115 -11.28 3.23 3.98
C ARG A 115 -12.04 1.92 3.80
N ARG A 116 -12.15 1.43 2.56
CA ARG A 116 -12.83 0.15 2.26
C ARG A 116 -12.15 -1.02 2.96
N LEU A 117 -10.82 -1.05 2.97
CA LEU A 117 -10.04 -2.11 3.61
C LEU A 117 -10.00 -1.99 5.14
N GLY A 118 -10.61 -0.95 5.71
CA GLY A 118 -10.72 -0.74 7.15
C GLY A 118 -9.42 -0.26 7.81
N LEU A 119 -8.54 0.41 7.06
CA LEU A 119 -7.36 1.07 7.63
C LEU A 119 -7.78 2.31 8.43
N PRO A 120 -7.11 2.64 9.55
CA PRO A 120 -7.44 3.79 10.39
C PRO A 120 -6.99 5.09 9.71
N VAL A 121 -7.87 5.65 8.89
CA VAL A 121 -7.63 6.88 8.12
C VAL A 121 -8.49 8.00 8.69
N ASP A 122 -7.93 8.69 9.69
CA ASP A 122 -8.53 9.85 10.37
C ASP A 122 -8.27 11.16 9.60
#